data_AF-A0A958HP15-F1
#
_entry.id   AF-A0A958HP15-F1
#
_cell.length_a   1.000
_cell.length_b   1.000
_cell.length_c   1.000
_cell.angle_alpha   90.00
_cell.angle_beta   90.00
_cell.angle_gamma   90.00
#
_symmetry.space_group_name_H-M   'P 1'
#
loop_
_entity.id
_entity.type
_entity.pdbx_description
1 polymer ?
#
loop_
_entity_poly.entity_id
_entity_poly.type
_entity_poly.pdbx_seq_one_letter_code
_entity_poly.pdbx_strand_id
1 'polypeptide(L)'
;MLIKKTLLVSLVLAAAAVILAACPAQPAPDVNLAVQTALAQTRVAEENVAQAVAATLTASAPTTTADQAQATNTAPAATEASTTDTPPTVDAPTSTPIPTSTPTPTPIRIEINPPPTPTPIRIAISPVDGDDGNDFLRGSFDSNNGRNILLPGFDQAAVGNEPTFRDFINFRVEVFDTRAGLYDGAGIQDVAFKIVADDGNGDTVWEKTEVNAPYCVFGGDAPDCAPAIDLRSSAQWPNPFAGRINNNVYLAEIDITPENGDATQWRWRFFIDSPALVEDGPPDTARINQIWEADGRYFVDFDTFGFTPQLPGQHVHFFWNNVSPDQAGVPGSGPWQLYPASAGGINTSPFTMFTVDQRPPLATAICILVANSDHSVNQGTGNCVDVP
;
A
#
# COMPACT_ATOMS: atom_id res chain seq x y z
N MET A 1 -4.51 -60.19 46.35
CA MET A 1 -4.37 -59.57 45.01
C MET A 1 -3.86 -58.12 45.05
N LEU A 2 -4.07 -57.36 46.13
CA LEU A 2 -3.65 -55.95 46.22
C LEU A 2 -2.12 -55.76 46.36
N ILE A 3 -1.42 -56.67 47.04
CA ILE A 3 0.04 -56.57 47.31
C ILE A 3 0.89 -56.77 46.03
N LYS A 4 0.38 -57.51 45.03
CA LYS A 4 1.11 -57.71 43.75
C LYS A 4 1.08 -56.48 42.84
N LYS A 5 0.04 -55.62 42.93
CA LYS A 5 -0.06 -54.41 42.11
C LYS A 5 0.89 -53.31 42.60
N THR A 6 1.08 -53.18 43.91
CA THR A 6 1.97 -52.17 44.48
C THR A 6 3.44 -52.45 44.17
N LEU A 7 3.85 -53.72 44.17
CA LEU A 7 5.23 -54.12 43.86
C LEU A 7 5.59 -53.87 42.37
N LEU A 8 4.63 -54.04 41.45
CA LEU A 8 4.84 -53.84 40.02
C LEU A 8 5.01 -52.35 39.68
N VAL A 9 4.24 -51.47 40.33
CA VAL A 9 4.34 -50.01 40.14
C VAL A 9 5.68 -49.48 40.65
N SER A 10 6.14 -49.95 41.81
CA SER A 10 7.46 -49.55 42.35
C SER A 10 8.62 -50.02 41.47
N LEU A 11 8.49 -51.19 40.82
CA LEU A 11 9.53 -51.69 39.91
C LEU A 11 9.59 -50.89 38.60
N VAL A 12 8.44 -50.44 38.07
CA VAL A 12 8.37 -49.61 36.86
C VAL A 12 8.90 -48.19 37.12
N LEU A 13 8.60 -47.61 38.29
CA LEU A 13 9.15 -46.31 38.68
C LEU A 13 10.67 -46.36 38.93
N ALA A 14 11.18 -47.45 39.50
CA ALA A 14 12.63 -47.64 39.67
C ALA A 14 13.34 -47.84 38.32
N ALA A 15 12.73 -48.56 37.37
CA ALA A 15 13.27 -48.73 36.03
C ALA A 15 13.27 -47.41 35.21
N ALA A 16 12.22 -46.58 35.36
CA ALA A 16 12.16 -45.26 34.73
C ALA A 16 13.22 -44.29 35.28
N ALA A 17 13.53 -44.36 36.58
CA ALA A 17 14.58 -43.56 37.19
C ALA A 17 16.00 -43.94 36.72
N VAL A 18 16.24 -45.20 36.36
CA VAL A 18 17.53 -45.66 35.83
C VAL A 18 17.71 -45.28 34.35
N ILE A 19 16.64 -45.19 33.56
CA ILE A 19 16.70 -44.77 32.15
C ILE A 19 16.98 -43.26 32.02
N LEU A 20 16.49 -42.44 32.95
CA LEU A 20 16.75 -40.99 32.97
C LEU A 20 18.18 -40.61 33.40
N ALA A 21 18.95 -41.54 33.97
CA ALA A 21 20.33 -41.29 34.43
C ALA A 21 21.41 -41.65 33.38
N ALA A 22 21.03 -42.18 32.21
CA ALA A 22 21.97 -42.67 31.19
C ALA A 22 22.01 -41.86 29.89
N CYS A 23 21.22 -40.78 29.75
CA CYS A 23 21.37 -39.86 28.63
C CYS A 23 22.45 -38.82 28.98
N PRO A 24 23.63 -38.83 28.32
CA PRO A 24 24.53 -37.70 28.43
C PRO A 24 23.75 -36.46 27.98
N ALA A 25 23.74 -35.41 28.80
CA ALA A 25 23.16 -34.13 28.43
C ALA A 25 23.79 -33.70 27.11
N GLN A 26 23.04 -33.79 26.01
CA GLN A 26 23.47 -33.20 24.76
C GLN A 26 23.64 -31.70 25.03
N PRO A 27 24.81 -31.13 24.69
CA PRO A 27 25.00 -29.69 24.82
C PRO A 27 23.87 -29.01 24.05
N ALA A 28 23.20 -28.06 24.71
CA ALA A 28 22.18 -27.25 24.05
C ALA A 28 22.80 -26.67 22.77
N PRO A 29 22.10 -26.75 21.62
CA PRO A 29 22.63 -26.22 20.38
C PRO A 29 22.95 -24.73 20.56
N ASP A 30 24.15 -24.33 20.14
CA ASP A 30 24.59 -22.94 20.20
C ASP A 30 23.81 -22.14 19.15
N VAL A 31 22.73 -21.50 19.62
CA VAL A 31 21.85 -20.67 18.78
C VAL A 31 22.63 -19.54 18.11
N ASN A 32 23.66 -18.99 18.77
CA ASN A 32 24.48 -17.94 18.16
C ASN A 32 25.31 -18.49 17.01
N LEU A 33 25.89 -19.69 17.14
CA LEU A 33 26.61 -20.33 16.05
C LEU A 33 25.69 -20.65 14.85
N ALA A 34 24.46 -21.09 15.13
CA ALA A 34 23.47 -21.34 14.08
C ALA A 34 23.10 -20.05 13.32
N VAL A 35 22.86 -18.94 14.05
CA VAL A 35 22.55 -17.63 13.46
C VAL A 35 23.73 -17.11 12.63
N GLN A 36 24.96 -17.21 13.13
CA GLN A 36 26.16 -16.79 12.38
C GLN A 36 26.38 -17.63 11.11
N THR A 37 26.08 -18.93 11.18
CA THR A 37 26.16 -19.81 10.01
C THR A 37 25.11 -19.44 8.96
N ALA A 38 23.88 -19.14 9.38
CA ALA A 38 22.82 -18.69 8.49
C ALA A 38 23.17 -17.35 7.81
N LEU A 39 23.67 -16.35 8.58
CA LEU A 39 24.11 -15.07 8.01
C LEU A 39 25.25 -15.24 6.98
N ALA A 40 26.19 -16.15 7.23
CA ALA A 40 27.27 -16.43 6.30
C ALA A 40 26.75 -17.05 4.99
N GLN A 41 25.77 -17.97 5.08
CA GLN A 41 25.12 -18.57 3.92
C GLN A 41 24.34 -17.53 3.10
N THR A 42 23.63 -16.61 3.75
CA THR A 42 22.92 -15.51 3.07
C THR A 42 23.88 -14.62 2.28
N ARG A 43 25.02 -14.24 2.87
CA ARG A 43 26.01 -13.39 2.19
C ARG A 43 26.59 -14.05 0.92
N VAL A 44 26.85 -15.35 0.98
CA VAL A 44 27.32 -16.11 -0.19
C VAL A 44 26.24 -16.16 -1.28
N ALA A 45 24.97 -16.31 -0.90
CA ALA A 45 23.86 -16.27 -1.85
C ALA A 45 23.73 -14.90 -2.53
N GLU A 46 23.83 -13.81 -1.78
CA GLU A 46 23.81 -12.44 -2.32
C GLU A 46 24.97 -12.18 -3.29
N GLU A 47 26.18 -12.65 -2.97
CA GLU A 47 27.35 -12.55 -3.86
C GLU A 47 27.14 -13.33 -5.17
N ASN A 48 26.56 -14.53 -5.10
CA ASN A 48 26.26 -15.34 -6.29
C ASN A 48 25.23 -14.66 -7.20
N VAL A 49 24.18 -14.05 -6.63
CA VAL A 49 23.18 -13.30 -7.40
C VAL A 49 23.81 -12.07 -8.05
N ALA A 50 24.64 -11.32 -7.33
CA ALA A 50 25.34 -10.16 -7.87
C ALA A 50 26.26 -10.53 -9.05
N GLN A 51 26.96 -11.67 -8.95
CA GLN A 51 27.80 -12.18 -10.05
C GLN A 51 26.97 -12.59 -11.27
N ALA A 52 25.82 -13.25 -11.07
CA ALA A 52 24.93 -13.65 -12.17
C ALA A 52 24.35 -12.44 -12.91
N VAL A 53 23.93 -11.40 -12.18
CA VAL A 53 23.45 -10.14 -12.75
C VAL A 53 24.56 -9.45 -13.56
N ALA A 54 25.78 -9.35 -13.00
CA ALA A 54 26.92 -8.77 -13.71
C ALA A 54 27.25 -9.53 -15.01
N ALA A 55 27.23 -10.86 -14.99
CA ALA A 55 27.45 -11.68 -16.19
C ALA A 55 26.39 -11.40 -17.27
N THR A 56 25.12 -11.26 -16.87
CA THR A 56 24.00 -10.99 -17.78
C THR A 56 24.10 -9.62 -18.43
N LEU A 57 24.48 -8.60 -17.66
CA LEU A 57 24.69 -7.24 -18.16
C LEU A 57 25.86 -7.18 -19.14
N THR A 58 26.91 -7.96 -18.89
CA THR A 58 28.09 -8.02 -19.77
C THR A 58 27.78 -8.75 -21.08
N ALA A 59 26.94 -9.78 -21.05
CA ALA A 59 26.50 -10.52 -22.23
C ALA A 59 25.53 -9.72 -23.13
N SER A 60 24.81 -8.75 -22.56
CA SER A 60 23.81 -7.93 -23.27
C SER A 60 24.39 -6.65 -23.89
N ALA A 61 25.69 -6.37 -23.72
CA ALA A 61 26.31 -5.20 -24.30
C ALA A 61 26.44 -5.36 -25.83
N PRO A 62 25.88 -4.46 -26.65
CA PRO A 62 25.95 -4.57 -28.11
C PRO A 62 27.38 -4.41 -28.59
N THR A 63 27.87 -5.41 -29.32
CA THR A 63 29.13 -5.36 -30.06
C THR A 63 29.02 -4.32 -31.17
N THR A 64 29.69 -3.19 -31.02
CA THR A 64 29.83 -2.17 -32.06
C THR A 64 30.80 -2.69 -33.13
N THR A 65 30.25 -3.34 -34.15
CA THR A 65 30.98 -3.64 -35.39
C THR A 65 31.16 -2.33 -36.15
N ALA A 66 32.39 -1.81 -36.13
CA ALA A 66 32.79 -0.71 -37.00
C ALA A 66 32.87 -1.23 -38.43
N ASP A 67 31.89 -0.86 -39.26
CA ASP A 67 31.97 -1.04 -40.71
C ASP A 67 32.02 0.32 -41.39
N GLN A 68 33.07 0.52 -42.18
CA GLN A 68 33.31 1.75 -42.93
C GLN A 68 32.42 1.75 -44.17
N ALA A 69 31.61 2.80 -44.36
CA ALA A 69 31.00 3.08 -45.65
C ALA A 69 30.99 4.58 -45.96
N GLN A 70 31.64 4.86 -47.09
CA GLN A 70 31.88 6.14 -47.75
C GLN A 70 30.71 6.46 -48.69
N ALA A 71 30.08 7.64 -48.58
CA ALA A 71 29.18 8.20 -49.60
C ALA A 71 29.02 9.72 -49.38
N THR A 72 29.72 10.57 -50.13
CA THR A 72 29.29 11.32 -51.33
C THR A 72 28.16 12.33 -51.12
N ASN A 73 28.55 13.61 -51.08
CA ASN A 73 27.72 14.80 -51.17
C ASN A 73 27.09 14.95 -52.56
N THR A 74 25.78 15.19 -52.60
CA THR A 74 25.15 15.94 -53.70
C THR A 74 23.99 16.76 -53.15
N ALA A 75 24.12 18.09 -53.22
CA ALA A 75 23.07 19.05 -52.96
C ALA A 75 22.29 19.37 -54.25
N PRO A 76 21.01 19.76 -54.17
CA PRO A 76 20.39 20.57 -55.20
C PRO A 76 20.00 21.97 -54.68
N ALA A 77 20.08 22.89 -55.63
CA ALA A 77 19.92 24.33 -55.53
C ALA A 77 18.50 24.79 -55.13
N ALA A 78 18.44 25.94 -54.47
CA ALA A 78 17.24 26.76 -54.39
C ALA A 78 17.57 28.20 -54.82
N THR A 79 16.69 28.69 -55.69
CA THR A 79 16.77 29.87 -56.54
C THR A 79 16.51 31.18 -55.79
N GLU A 80 17.12 32.24 -56.30
CA GLU A 80 17.04 33.65 -55.92
C GLU A 80 15.63 34.25 -55.94
N ALA A 81 15.39 35.22 -55.05
CA ALA A 81 14.56 36.39 -55.36
C ALA A 81 15.12 37.62 -54.61
N SER A 82 15.36 38.66 -55.40
CA SER A 82 15.97 39.94 -55.04
C SER A 82 14.90 41.03 -54.91
N THR A 83 15.01 41.91 -53.90
CA THR A 83 14.66 43.32 -54.07
C THR A 83 15.57 44.23 -53.25
N THR A 84 16.11 45.20 -53.97
CA THR A 84 16.97 46.32 -53.63
C THR A 84 16.21 47.40 -52.86
N ASP A 85 16.83 48.05 -51.87
CA ASP A 85 16.97 49.52 -51.87
C ASP A 85 18.10 50.01 -50.95
N THR A 86 18.73 51.13 -51.33
CA THR A 86 20.01 51.65 -50.80
C THR A 86 19.82 53.04 -50.11
N PRO A 87 20.83 53.71 -49.51
CA PRO A 87 20.72 54.45 -48.26
C PRO A 87 20.84 55.99 -48.46
N PRO A 88 20.74 56.80 -47.39
CA PRO A 88 21.92 57.58 -46.92
C PRO A 88 21.86 57.86 -45.39
N THR A 89 22.78 58.50 -44.66
CA THR A 89 24.22 58.84 -44.68
C THR A 89 24.46 59.50 -43.31
N VAL A 90 25.50 59.06 -42.60
CA VAL A 90 26.42 59.76 -41.65
C VAL A 90 25.87 60.85 -40.69
N ASP A 91 26.09 60.66 -39.37
CA ASP A 91 26.90 61.57 -38.54
C ASP A 91 27.25 60.96 -37.15
N ALA A 92 28.44 61.32 -36.66
CA ALA A 92 29.04 60.89 -35.38
C ALA A 92 28.86 61.97 -34.28
N PRO A 93 29.57 61.88 -33.14
CA PRO A 93 29.19 61.21 -31.90
C PRO A 93 28.71 62.20 -30.81
N THR A 94 28.04 61.72 -29.77
CA THR A 94 27.83 62.49 -28.53
C THR A 94 28.12 61.62 -27.31
N SER A 95 29.06 62.09 -26.50
CA SER A 95 29.49 61.53 -25.22
C SER A 95 28.45 61.78 -24.12
N THR A 96 28.04 60.73 -23.41
CA THR A 96 27.22 60.80 -22.18
C THR A 96 27.72 59.72 -21.19
N PRO A 97 27.45 59.86 -19.88
CA PRO A 97 28.46 59.73 -18.85
C PRO A 97 28.50 58.32 -18.25
N ILE A 98 29.61 58.01 -17.59
CA ILE A 98 29.85 56.79 -16.82
C ILE A 98 28.75 56.64 -15.75
N PRO A 99 27.94 55.56 -15.75
CA PRO A 99 27.12 55.21 -14.61
C PRO A 99 27.98 54.50 -13.56
N THR A 100 27.85 54.99 -12.33
CA THR A 100 28.37 54.42 -11.09
C THR A 100 28.07 52.93 -10.99
N SER A 101 29.10 52.13 -10.70
CA SER A 101 29.01 50.69 -10.52
C SER A 101 28.11 50.31 -9.33
N THR A 102 26.93 49.78 -9.63
CA THR A 102 26.08 49.06 -8.67
C THR A 102 26.75 47.73 -8.30
N PRO A 103 26.87 47.37 -7.01
CA PRO A 103 27.46 46.10 -6.61
C PRO A 103 26.64 44.93 -7.20
N THR A 104 27.32 44.05 -7.92
CA THR A 104 26.76 42.81 -8.45
C THR A 104 26.25 41.95 -7.29
N PRO A 105 24.96 41.57 -7.25
CA PRO A 105 24.45 40.66 -6.24
C PRO A 105 25.14 39.29 -6.42
N THR A 106 25.70 38.77 -5.33
CA THR A 106 26.21 37.40 -5.26
C THR A 106 25.10 36.44 -5.68
N PRO A 107 25.31 35.55 -6.66
CA PRO A 107 24.28 34.60 -7.06
C PRO A 107 23.92 33.71 -5.86
N ILE A 108 22.66 33.79 -5.43
CA ILE A 108 22.09 32.87 -4.45
C ILE A 108 22.08 31.50 -5.12
N ARG A 109 22.96 30.60 -4.65
CA ARG A 109 22.96 29.20 -5.04
C ARG A 109 21.68 28.60 -4.49
N ILE A 110 20.68 28.44 -5.35
CA ILE A 110 19.49 27.64 -5.04
C ILE A 110 19.97 26.21 -4.90
N GLU A 111 20.10 25.76 -3.65
CA GLU A 111 20.36 24.37 -3.33
C GLU A 111 19.06 23.61 -3.65
N ILE A 112 19.02 23.05 -4.87
CA ILE A 112 17.92 22.23 -5.32
C ILE A 112 17.98 20.98 -4.44
N ASN A 113 17.04 20.85 -3.50
CA ASN A 113 16.90 19.62 -2.73
C ASN A 113 16.79 18.46 -3.73
N PRO A 114 17.58 17.38 -3.57
CA PRO A 114 17.44 16.22 -4.42
C PRO A 114 15.98 15.73 -4.35
N PRO A 115 15.42 15.23 -5.47
CA PRO A 115 14.07 14.67 -5.47
C PRO A 115 13.96 13.64 -4.33
N PRO A 116 12.85 13.63 -3.57
CA PRO A 116 12.66 12.63 -2.55
C PRO A 116 12.81 11.24 -3.18
N THR A 117 13.67 10.40 -2.59
CA THR A 117 13.81 9.00 -3.00
C THR A 117 12.42 8.34 -2.94
N PRO A 118 11.96 7.66 -4.00
CA PRO A 118 10.65 7.02 -3.99
C PRO A 118 10.57 6.04 -2.83
N THR A 119 9.55 6.22 -1.98
CA THR A 119 9.27 5.30 -0.87
C THR A 119 8.97 3.92 -1.47
N PRO A 120 9.63 2.84 -1.00
CA PRO A 120 9.33 1.50 -1.49
C PRO A 120 7.85 1.19 -1.25
N ILE A 121 7.20 0.66 -2.30
CA ILE A 121 5.80 0.23 -2.24
C ILE A 121 5.72 -0.91 -1.24
N ARG A 122 4.86 -0.76 -0.22
CA ARG A 122 4.52 -1.86 0.69
C ARG A 122 3.57 -2.80 -0.02
N ILE A 123 3.86 -4.08 0.04
CA ILE A 123 3.00 -5.13 -0.51
C ILE A 123 2.69 -6.07 0.65
N ALA A 124 1.42 -6.11 1.06
CA ALA A 124 0.94 -7.06 2.04
C ALA A 124 0.45 -8.35 1.35
N ILE A 125 0.36 -9.42 2.13
CA ILE A 125 0.04 -10.77 1.68
C ILE A 125 -1.22 -11.24 2.40
N SER A 126 -2.19 -11.75 1.64
CA SER A 126 -3.39 -12.37 2.18
C SER A 126 -3.53 -13.79 1.60
N PRO A 127 -3.65 -14.84 2.43
CA PRO A 127 -3.82 -16.21 1.94
C PRO A 127 -5.18 -16.38 1.25
N VAL A 128 -5.24 -17.31 0.29
CA VAL A 128 -6.49 -17.65 -0.42
C VAL A 128 -6.96 -19.06 -0.08
N ASP A 129 -8.27 -19.27 -0.18
CA ASP A 129 -8.83 -20.62 -0.20
C ASP A 129 -8.70 -21.21 -1.60
N GLY A 130 -8.56 -22.54 -1.70
CA GLY A 130 -8.38 -23.22 -2.99
C GLY A 130 -7.24 -24.21 -2.91
N ASP A 131 -7.57 -25.43 -2.50
CA ASP A 131 -6.68 -26.58 -2.64
C ASP A 131 -7.34 -27.62 -3.53
N ASP A 132 -7.00 -27.57 -4.81
CA ASP A 132 -7.39 -28.58 -5.80
C ASP A 132 -6.31 -29.66 -5.97
N GLY A 133 -5.25 -29.62 -5.15
CA GLY A 133 -4.12 -30.54 -5.22
C GLY A 133 -3.09 -30.19 -6.31
N ASN A 134 -3.21 -29.03 -6.99
CA ASN A 134 -2.18 -28.56 -7.91
C ASN A 134 -1.07 -27.82 -7.16
N ASP A 135 -0.14 -28.59 -6.58
CA ASP A 135 1.02 -28.04 -5.87
C ASP A 135 2.02 -27.33 -6.82
N PHE A 136 1.88 -27.42 -8.14
CA PHE A 136 2.86 -26.84 -9.07
C PHE A 136 2.69 -25.34 -9.26
N LEU A 137 1.48 -24.81 -9.04
CA LEU A 137 1.12 -23.40 -9.24
C LEU A 137 1.19 -22.64 -7.91
N ARG A 138 2.17 -21.75 -7.78
CA ARG A 138 2.45 -21.04 -6.53
C ARG A 138 3.16 -19.72 -6.79
N GLY A 139 3.03 -18.76 -5.86
CA GLY A 139 3.83 -17.54 -5.80
C GLY A 139 5.12 -17.72 -4.98
N SER A 140 5.94 -16.68 -4.89
CA SER A 140 7.24 -16.71 -4.19
C SER A 140 7.16 -16.78 -2.67
N PHE A 141 5.98 -16.52 -2.08
CA PHE A 141 5.80 -16.49 -0.64
C PHE A 141 5.39 -17.85 -0.08
N ASP A 142 6.13 -18.42 0.85
CA ASP A 142 5.85 -19.78 1.35
C ASP A 142 4.53 -19.93 2.14
N SER A 143 3.85 -18.82 2.47
CA SER A 143 2.54 -18.86 3.14
C SER A 143 1.51 -19.58 2.28
N ASN A 144 0.73 -20.47 2.90
CA ASN A 144 -0.35 -21.22 2.25
C ASN A 144 0.08 -21.91 0.94
N ASN A 145 1.29 -22.50 0.95
CA ASN A 145 1.91 -23.16 -0.21
C ASN A 145 2.09 -22.23 -1.44
N GLY A 146 2.28 -20.92 -1.21
CA GLY A 146 2.41 -19.94 -2.29
C GLY A 146 1.11 -19.41 -2.87
N ARG A 147 -0.04 -19.80 -2.31
CA ARG A 147 -1.35 -19.32 -2.74
C ARG A 147 -1.73 -18.09 -1.94
N ASN A 148 -1.39 -16.92 -2.48
CA ASN A 148 -1.62 -15.64 -1.82
C ASN A 148 -2.04 -14.56 -2.82
N ILE A 149 -2.81 -13.60 -2.31
CA ILE A 149 -3.04 -12.31 -2.95
C ILE A 149 -2.03 -11.30 -2.41
N LEU A 150 -1.46 -10.54 -3.33
CA LEU A 150 -0.63 -9.39 -3.03
C LEU A 150 -1.48 -8.13 -3.01
N LEU A 151 -1.26 -7.29 -2.00
CA LEU A 151 -2.01 -6.07 -1.74
C LEU A 151 -1.06 -4.87 -1.78
N PRO A 152 -0.79 -4.30 -2.97
CA PRO A 152 0.04 -3.11 -3.09
C PRO A 152 -0.57 -1.91 -2.38
N GLY A 153 0.25 -1.20 -1.60
CA GLY A 153 -0.16 -0.04 -0.83
C GLY A 153 -0.72 -0.35 0.57
N PHE A 154 -0.74 -1.62 0.97
CA PHE A 154 -1.24 -2.04 2.29
C PHE A 154 -0.10 -2.35 3.26
N ASP A 155 -0.33 -2.06 4.54
CA ASP A 155 0.51 -2.57 5.63
C ASP A 155 0.10 -3.99 5.98
N GLN A 156 1.05 -4.91 6.11
CA GLN A 156 0.79 -6.29 6.51
C GLN A 156 0.04 -6.38 7.84
N ALA A 157 0.30 -5.46 8.78
CA ALA A 157 -0.39 -5.41 10.07
C ALA A 157 -1.89 -5.05 9.93
N ALA A 158 -2.28 -4.42 8.83
CA ALA A 158 -3.66 -4.05 8.54
C ALA A 158 -4.44 -5.12 7.76
N VAL A 159 -3.76 -6.17 7.26
CA VAL A 159 -4.37 -7.26 6.49
C VAL A 159 -4.74 -8.40 7.43
N GLY A 160 -6.02 -8.46 7.78
CA GLY A 160 -6.62 -9.61 8.47
C GLY A 160 -6.86 -10.80 7.54
N ASN A 161 -7.49 -11.84 8.08
CA ASN A 161 -7.91 -13.02 7.29
C ASN A 161 -8.89 -12.65 6.16
N GLU A 162 -9.71 -11.63 6.38
CA GLU A 162 -10.60 -11.07 5.37
C GLU A 162 -10.34 -9.56 5.31
N PRO A 163 -9.49 -9.09 4.37
CA PRO A 163 -9.09 -7.70 4.32
C PRO A 163 -10.27 -6.79 3.98
N THR A 164 -10.25 -5.58 4.52
CA THR A 164 -11.28 -4.56 4.30
C THR A 164 -10.72 -3.37 3.54
N PHE A 165 -11.26 -3.12 2.35
CA PHE A 165 -10.94 -1.97 1.52
C PHE A 165 -11.85 -0.79 1.88
N ARG A 166 -11.26 0.37 2.17
CA ARG A 166 -11.99 1.59 2.55
C ARG A 166 -11.76 2.76 1.62
N ASP A 167 -10.52 2.92 1.14
CA ASP A 167 -10.11 4.10 0.37
C ASP A 167 -9.93 3.82 -1.10
N PHE A 168 -9.25 2.72 -1.40
CA PHE A 168 -9.10 2.22 -2.75
C PHE A 168 -9.10 0.71 -2.69
N ILE A 169 -9.44 0.08 -3.81
CA ILE A 169 -9.31 -1.36 -3.98
C ILE A 169 -8.40 -1.64 -5.16
N ASN A 170 -7.45 -2.54 -4.90
CA ASN A 170 -6.61 -3.16 -5.89
C ASN A 170 -5.95 -4.40 -5.28
N PHE A 171 -5.66 -5.38 -6.13
CA PHE A 171 -4.89 -6.55 -5.73
C PHE A 171 -4.25 -7.25 -6.93
N ARG A 172 -3.21 -8.03 -6.66
CA ARG A 172 -2.39 -8.72 -7.64
C ARG A 172 -2.27 -10.19 -7.29
N VAL A 173 -2.16 -11.02 -8.33
CA VAL A 173 -1.70 -12.39 -8.22
C VAL A 173 -0.27 -12.47 -8.71
N GLU A 174 0.61 -13.04 -7.88
CA GLU A 174 1.92 -13.52 -8.32
C GLU A 174 1.85 -15.04 -8.36
N VAL A 175 2.09 -15.61 -9.54
CA VAL A 175 1.99 -17.05 -9.73
C VAL A 175 2.91 -17.53 -10.84
N PHE A 176 3.49 -18.70 -10.63
CA PHE A 176 4.28 -19.41 -11.64
C PHE A 176 4.07 -20.91 -11.53
N ASP A 177 4.28 -21.61 -12.63
CA ASP A 177 4.41 -23.07 -12.67
C ASP A 177 5.86 -23.45 -12.38
N THR A 178 6.08 -24.09 -11.23
CA THR A 178 7.40 -24.57 -10.77
C THR A 178 8.12 -25.49 -11.76
N ARG A 179 7.39 -26.09 -12.71
CA ARG A 179 7.97 -26.92 -13.78
C ARG A 179 8.55 -26.09 -14.93
N ALA A 180 8.06 -24.87 -15.12
CA ALA A 180 8.49 -23.94 -16.15
C ALA A 180 9.52 -22.93 -15.63
N GLY A 181 9.39 -22.46 -14.39
CA GLY A 181 10.32 -21.51 -13.77
C GLY A 181 9.90 -21.07 -12.36
N LEU A 182 10.72 -20.22 -11.74
CA LEU A 182 10.48 -19.66 -10.40
C LEU A 182 10.41 -18.12 -10.43
N TYR A 183 9.88 -17.56 -11.52
CA TYR A 183 9.66 -16.14 -11.69
C TYR A 183 8.20 -15.90 -12.08
N ASP A 184 7.62 -14.77 -11.68
CA ASP A 184 6.20 -14.46 -11.91
C ASP A 184 5.81 -14.64 -13.39
N GLY A 185 4.72 -15.38 -13.62
CA GLY A 185 4.20 -15.74 -14.92
C GLY A 185 4.91 -16.89 -15.66
N ALA A 186 5.96 -17.49 -15.10
CA ALA A 186 6.62 -18.63 -15.76
C ALA A 186 5.64 -19.80 -15.97
N GLY A 187 5.39 -20.19 -17.21
CA GLY A 187 4.50 -21.30 -17.55
C GLY A 187 3.02 -21.03 -17.30
N ILE A 188 2.62 -19.76 -17.20
CA ILE A 188 1.23 -19.35 -17.01
C ILE A 188 0.68 -18.79 -18.32
N GLN A 189 -0.41 -19.37 -18.81
CA GLN A 189 -1.09 -18.92 -20.03
C GLN A 189 -1.91 -17.66 -19.75
N ASP A 190 -2.73 -17.68 -18.71
CA ASP A 190 -3.59 -16.57 -18.32
C ASP A 190 -4.05 -16.69 -16.85
N VAL A 191 -4.45 -15.56 -16.29
CA VAL A 191 -5.13 -15.44 -15.00
C VAL A 191 -6.42 -14.68 -15.22
N ALA A 192 -7.56 -15.34 -14.99
CA ALA A 192 -8.88 -14.74 -15.07
C ALA A 192 -9.39 -14.38 -13.67
N PHE A 193 -9.62 -13.09 -13.46
CA PHE A 193 -10.25 -12.53 -12.29
C PHE A 193 -11.75 -12.43 -12.49
N LYS A 194 -12.51 -12.82 -11.47
CA LYS A 194 -13.94 -12.59 -11.37
C LYS A 194 -14.28 -12.15 -9.96
N ILE A 195 -14.97 -11.02 -9.80
CA ILE A 195 -15.46 -10.54 -8.51
C ILE A 195 -16.97 -10.74 -8.48
N VAL A 196 -17.42 -11.45 -7.46
CA VAL A 196 -18.81 -11.77 -7.19
C VAL A 196 -19.25 -11.04 -5.94
N ALA A 197 -20.39 -10.35 -6.00
CA ALA A 197 -21.05 -9.82 -4.80
C ALA A 197 -21.57 -11.00 -3.96
N ASP A 198 -21.09 -11.12 -2.71
CA ASP A 198 -21.54 -12.16 -1.77
C ASP A 198 -22.75 -11.65 -0.97
N ASP A 199 -23.74 -11.11 -1.68
CA ASP A 199 -24.99 -10.52 -1.16
C ASP A 199 -26.17 -11.52 -1.11
N GLY A 200 -25.89 -12.78 -1.47
CA GLY A 200 -26.86 -13.85 -1.62
C GLY A 200 -27.43 -14.02 -3.04
N ASN A 201 -27.22 -13.05 -3.95
CA ASN A 201 -27.58 -13.17 -5.36
C ASN A 201 -26.44 -13.76 -6.20
N GLY A 202 -25.19 -13.53 -5.78
CA GLY A 202 -24.01 -14.06 -6.47
C GLY A 202 -23.74 -13.36 -7.81
N ASP A 203 -24.11 -12.08 -7.90
CA ASP A 203 -23.92 -11.29 -9.12
C ASP A 203 -22.44 -11.06 -9.40
N THR A 204 -22.02 -11.32 -10.63
CA THR A 204 -20.66 -10.98 -11.07
C THR A 204 -20.58 -9.50 -11.38
N VAL A 205 -19.79 -8.78 -10.59
CA VAL A 205 -19.64 -7.33 -10.69
C VAL A 205 -18.36 -6.90 -11.41
N TRP A 206 -17.41 -7.82 -11.57
CA TRP A 206 -16.21 -7.55 -12.36
C TRP A 206 -15.66 -8.86 -12.93
N GLU A 207 -15.14 -8.80 -14.15
CA GLU A 207 -14.40 -9.88 -14.76
C GLU A 207 -13.29 -9.32 -15.63
N LYS A 208 -12.13 -9.99 -15.62
CA LYS A 208 -10.99 -9.62 -16.44
C LYS A 208 -10.06 -10.81 -16.63
N THR A 209 -9.50 -10.98 -17.82
CA THR A 209 -8.40 -11.91 -18.05
C THR A 209 -7.11 -11.14 -18.29
N GLU A 210 -6.05 -11.50 -17.56
CA GLU A 210 -4.69 -11.01 -17.74
C GLU A 210 -3.82 -12.11 -18.34
N VAL A 211 -3.04 -11.77 -19.36
CA VAL A 211 -2.18 -12.73 -20.09
C VAL A 211 -0.69 -12.46 -19.88
N ASN A 212 -0.34 -11.38 -19.16
CA ASN A 212 1.03 -11.03 -18.86
C ASN A 212 1.18 -10.77 -17.37
N ALA A 213 2.27 -11.26 -16.77
CA ALA A 213 2.67 -10.85 -15.43
C ALA A 213 3.20 -9.39 -15.46
N PRO A 214 2.94 -8.57 -14.42
CA PRO A 214 2.17 -8.90 -13.21
C PRO A 214 0.65 -9.00 -13.46
N TYR A 215 -0.02 -9.98 -12.83
CA TYR A 215 -1.47 -10.18 -13.01
C TYR A 215 -2.28 -9.29 -12.07
N CYS A 216 -2.78 -8.18 -12.61
CA CYS A 216 -3.49 -7.12 -11.85
C CYS A 216 -5.00 -7.14 -12.09
N VAL A 217 -5.81 -7.16 -11.03
CA VAL A 217 -7.28 -7.31 -11.15
C VAL A 217 -7.95 -6.21 -11.97
N PHE A 218 -7.49 -4.95 -11.85
CA PHE A 218 -8.02 -3.80 -12.61
C PHE A 218 -7.10 -3.36 -13.76
N GLY A 219 -5.99 -4.08 -13.96
CA GLY A 219 -4.96 -3.76 -14.96
C GLY A 219 -3.80 -2.92 -14.47
N GLY A 220 -2.89 -2.68 -15.41
CA GLY A 220 -1.59 -2.08 -15.16
C GLY A 220 -0.49 -3.14 -15.24
N ASP A 221 0.62 -2.80 -15.89
CA ASP A 221 1.81 -3.67 -15.96
C ASP A 221 2.81 -3.33 -14.84
N ALA A 222 2.43 -2.38 -13.98
CA ALA A 222 3.27 -1.89 -12.90
C ALA A 222 3.18 -2.81 -11.67
N PRO A 223 4.26 -2.95 -10.88
CA PRO A 223 4.24 -3.80 -9.67
C PRO A 223 3.18 -3.41 -8.63
N ASP A 224 2.70 -2.17 -8.65
CA ASP A 224 1.64 -1.65 -7.78
C ASP A 224 0.22 -1.80 -8.37
N CYS A 225 0.10 -2.35 -9.58
CA CYS A 225 -1.15 -2.55 -10.29
C CYS A 225 -1.97 -1.26 -10.47
N ALA A 226 -1.33 -0.11 -10.63
CA ALA A 226 -2.06 1.13 -10.90
C ALA A 226 -2.75 1.12 -12.28
N PRO A 227 -3.98 1.66 -12.42
CA PRO A 227 -4.73 2.40 -11.41
C PRO A 227 -5.60 1.50 -10.50
N ALA A 228 -5.58 1.81 -9.20
CA ALA A 228 -6.57 1.29 -8.25
C ALA A 228 -7.92 2.00 -8.42
N ILE A 229 -9.02 1.35 -8.00
CA ILE A 229 -10.33 2.02 -7.93
C ILE A 229 -10.39 2.86 -6.66
N ASP A 230 -10.64 4.16 -6.79
CA ASP A 230 -10.83 5.07 -5.65
C ASP A 230 -12.25 4.95 -5.07
N LEU A 231 -12.35 4.40 -3.86
CA LEU A 231 -13.59 4.19 -3.11
C LEU A 231 -14.04 5.42 -2.32
N ARG A 232 -13.23 6.50 -2.25
CA ARG A 232 -13.59 7.73 -1.50
C ARG A 232 -14.60 8.62 -2.23
N SER A 233 -15.01 8.21 -3.42
CA SER A 233 -16.04 8.86 -4.24
C SER A 233 -17.13 7.86 -4.63
N SER A 234 -18.13 8.27 -5.41
CA SER A 234 -19.17 7.38 -5.93
C SER A 234 -18.57 6.37 -6.93
N ALA A 235 -17.86 5.37 -6.42
CA ALA A 235 -17.10 4.42 -7.19
C ALA A 235 -18.04 3.48 -7.97
N GLN A 236 -17.65 3.18 -9.19
CA GLN A 236 -18.33 2.21 -10.05
C GLN A 236 -17.35 1.11 -10.40
N TRP A 237 -17.87 -0.10 -10.55
CA TRP A 237 -17.09 -1.17 -11.14
C TRP A 237 -16.67 -0.75 -12.56
N PRO A 238 -15.45 -1.05 -13.03
CA PRO A 238 -15.02 -0.62 -14.35
C PRO A 238 -15.82 -1.29 -15.49
N ASN A 239 -16.60 -2.33 -15.16
CA ASN A 239 -17.57 -2.93 -16.06
C ASN A 239 -18.81 -2.00 -16.16
N PRO A 240 -19.17 -1.53 -17.36
CA PRO A 240 -20.31 -0.61 -17.56
C PRO A 240 -21.67 -1.17 -17.12
N PHE A 241 -21.77 -2.49 -16.93
CA PHE A 241 -23.02 -3.16 -16.54
C PHE A 241 -23.11 -3.45 -15.03
N ALA A 242 -22.01 -3.38 -14.30
CA ALA A 242 -21.94 -3.81 -12.90
C ALA A 242 -22.36 -2.73 -11.89
N GLY A 243 -22.71 -1.53 -12.37
CA GLY A 243 -23.24 -0.46 -11.54
C GLY A 243 -22.25 0.05 -10.49
N ARG A 244 -22.81 0.57 -9.40
CA ARG A 244 -22.08 1.18 -8.30
C ARG A 244 -21.44 0.12 -7.40
N ILE A 245 -20.25 0.42 -6.86
CA ILE A 245 -19.65 -0.38 -5.80
C ILE A 245 -20.39 -0.09 -4.49
N ASN A 246 -20.74 -1.14 -3.75
CA ASN A 246 -21.47 -1.02 -2.48
C ASN A 246 -20.61 -1.55 -1.33
N ASN A 247 -20.94 -1.12 -0.10
CA ASN A 247 -20.35 -1.72 1.08
C ASN A 247 -20.91 -3.13 1.25
N ASN A 248 -20.05 -4.13 1.08
CA ASN A 248 -20.45 -5.53 1.19
C ASN A 248 -19.23 -6.47 1.27
N VAL A 249 -19.51 -7.75 1.42
CA VAL A 249 -18.58 -8.85 1.19
C VAL A 249 -18.54 -9.18 -0.29
N TYR A 250 -17.34 -9.42 -0.79
CA TYR A 250 -17.10 -9.84 -2.15
C TYR A 250 -16.22 -11.08 -2.15
N LEU A 251 -16.43 -11.92 -3.17
CA LEU A 251 -15.61 -13.09 -3.46
C LEU A 251 -14.87 -12.86 -4.77
N ALA A 252 -13.55 -12.87 -4.72
CA ALA A 252 -12.73 -13.04 -5.91
C ALA A 252 -12.60 -14.53 -6.23
N GLU A 253 -13.05 -14.92 -7.41
CA GLU A 253 -12.76 -16.20 -8.05
C GLU A 253 -11.64 -15.94 -9.07
N ILE A 254 -10.52 -16.63 -8.93
CA ILE A 254 -9.30 -16.39 -9.70
C ILE A 254 -8.92 -17.70 -10.36
N ASP A 255 -9.23 -17.83 -11.65
CA ASP A 255 -8.86 -19.00 -12.43
C ASP A 255 -7.46 -18.79 -13.01
N ILE A 256 -6.57 -19.73 -12.76
CA ILE A 256 -5.17 -19.69 -13.21
C ILE A 256 -4.97 -20.85 -14.19
N THR A 257 -4.73 -20.49 -15.45
CA THR A 257 -4.52 -21.44 -16.53
C THR A 257 -3.01 -21.56 -16.80
N PRO A 258 -2.36 -22.69 -16.48
CA PRO A 258 -0.98 -22.89 -16.88
C PRO A 258 -0.87 -23.26 -18.37
N GLU A 259 0.29 -23.05 -18.97
CA GLU A 259 0.59 -23.55 -20.32
C GLU A 259 0.59 -25.09 -20.37
N ASN A 260 0.85 -25.74 -19.23
CA ASN A 260 0.92 -27.20 -19.11
C ASN A 260 0.17 -27.69 -17.85
N GLY A 261 -0.70 -28.69 -18.00
CA GLY A 261 -1.44 -29.29 -16.89
C GLY A 261 -2.82 -28.68 -16.68
N ASP A 262 -3.40 -28.94 -15.51
CA ASP A 262 -4.77 -28.55 -15.19
C ASP A 262 -4.82 -27.14 -14.58
N ALA A 263 -5.84 -26.36 -14.94
CA ALA A 263 -6.12 -25.07 -14.34
C ALA A 263 -6.50 -25.22 -12.85
N THR A 264 -6.19 -24.20 -12.06
CA THR A 264 -6.60 -24.10 -10.65
C THR A 264 -7.47 -22.88 -10.42
N GLN A 265 -8.31 -22.93 -9.40
CA GLN A 265 -9.11 -21.79 -8.97
C GLN A 265 -8.75 -21.40 -7.54
N TRP A 266 -8.34 -20.15 -7.35
CA TRP A 266 -8.19 -19.54 -6.04
C TRP A 266 -9.45 -18.74 -5.71
N ARG A 267 -9.85 -18.77 -4.44
CA ARG A 267 -11.02 -18.10 -3.91
C ARG A 267 -10.61 -17.24 -2.74
N TRP A 268 -10.96 -15.95 -2.81
CA TRP A 268 -10.50 -15.00 -1.82
C TRP A 268 -11.61 -14.02 -1.47
N ARG A 269 -11.92 -13.94 -0.18
CA ARG A 269 -12.96 -13.04 0.34
C ARG A 269 -12.36 -11.75 0.84
N PHE A 270 -13.05 -10.65 0.56
CA PHE A 270 -12.69 -9.33 1.07
C PHE A 270 -13.95 -8.50 1.33
N PHE A 271 -13.81 -7.46 2.14
CA PHE A 271 -14.86 -6.50 2.42
C PHE A 271 -14.57 -5.17 1.74
N ILE A 272 -15.62 -4.52 1.27
CA ILE A 272 -15.60 -3.08 0.98
C ILE A 272 -16.43 -2.40 2.06
N ASP A 273 -15.82 -1.44 2.75
CA ASP A 273 -16.43 -0.67 3.85
C ASP A 273 -15.97 0.78 3.74
N SER A 274 -16.54 1.49 2.77
CA SER A 274 -16.27 2.90 2.55
C SER A 274 -17.48 3.77 2.89
N PRO A 275 -17.33 4.80 3.73
CA PRO A 275 -18.42 5.71 4.05
C PRO A 275 -18.96 6.45 2.81
N ALA A 276 -18.14 6.61 1.76
CA ALA A 276 -18.55 7.24 0.50
C ALA A 276 -19.53 6.39 -0.33
N LEU A 277 -19.68 5.09 0.00
CA LEU A 277 -20.49 4.14 -0.76
C LEU A 277 -21.89 3.88 -0.17
N VAL A 278 -22.40 4.73 0.73
CA VAL A 278 -23.81 4.65 1.18
C VAL A 278 -24.74 5.27 0.12
N GLU A 279 -25.86 4.62 -0.25
CA GLU A 279 -26.70 5.00 -1.41
C GLU A 279 -27.39 6.37 -1.28
N ASP A 280 -27.61 6.87 -0.07
CA ASP A 280 -28.26 8.17 0.20
C ASP A 280 -27.29 9.38 0.18
N GLY A 281 -26.15 9.21 -0.50
CA GLY A 281 -24.95 10.02 -0.27
C GLY A 281 -24.18 9.50 0.95
N PRO A 282 -22.88 9.83 1.11
CA PRO A 282 -22.24 9.55 2.39
C PRO A 282 -23.11 10.22 3.46
N PRO A 283 -23.61 9.50 4.49
CA PRO A 283 -24.00 10.21 5.70
C PRO A 283 -22.80 11.08 6.07
N ASP A 284 -23.05 12.34 6.47
CA ASP A 284 -21.99 13.23 6.89
C ASP A 284 -21.15 12.48 7.93
N THR A 285 -19.93 12.12 7.54
CA THR A 285 -19.04 11.24 8.29
C THR A 285 -17.65 11.83 8.33
N ALA A 286 -16.89 11.42 9.35
CA ALA A 286 -15.52 11.83 9.54
C ALA A 286 -14.69 10.63 9.97
N ARG A 287 -13.44 10.55 9.52
CA ARG A 287 -12.59 9.39 9.80
C ARG A 287 -11.17 9.85 10.10
N ILE A 288 -10.62 9.40 11.22
CA ILE A 288 -9.19 9.47 11.52
C ILE A 288 -8.48 8.38 10.72
N ASN A 289 -7.51 8.77 9.90
CA ASN A 289 -6.69 7.88 9.10
C ASN A 289 -5.46 7.40 9.89
N GLN A 290 -4.78 8.34 10.55
CA GLN A 290 -3.57 8.07 11.33
C GLN A 290 -3.39 9.11 12.44
N ILE A 291 -2.73 8.69 13.53
CA ILE A 291 -2.25 9.59 14.58
C ILE A 291 -0.74 9.40 14.73
N TRP A 292 -0.01 10.50 14.85
CA TRP A 292 1.39 10.48 15.26
C TRP A 292 1.67 11.54 16.31
N GLU A 293 2.75 11.34 17.06
CA GLU A 293 3.25 12.29 18.05
C GLU A 293 4.46 13.05 17.49
N ALA A 294 4.46 14.36 17.68
CA ALA A 294 5.64 15.19 17.49
C ALA A 294 5.60 16.37 18.47
N ASP A 295 6.74 16.73 19.05
CA ASP A 295 6.89 17.88 19.96
C ASP A 295 5.87 17.90 21.12
N GLY A 296 5.58 16.73 21.70
CA GLY A 296 4.63 16.58 22.81
C GLY A 296 3.15 16.78 22.43
N ARG A 297 2.83 16.69 21.13
CA ARG A 297 1.50 16.92 20.57
C ARG A 297 1.06 15.79 19.66
N TYR A 298 -0.24 15.51 19.66
CA TYR A 298 -0.84 14.59 18.71
C TYR A 298 -1.22 15.33 17.43
N PHE A 299 -0.80 14.78 16.30
CA PHE A 299 -1.24 15.16 14.98
C PHE A 299 -2.18 14.08 14.47
N VAL A 300 -3.42 14.46 14.23
CA VAL A 300 -4.50 13.56 13.83
C VAL A 300 -4.83 13.86 12.38
N ASP A 301 -4.42 12.98 11.48
CA ASP A 301 -4.84 13.03 10.08
C ASP A 301 -6.24 12.45 9.92
N PHE A 302 -7.11 13.18 9.23
CA PHE A 302 -8.51 12.83 9.11
C PHE A 302 -9.14 13.35 7.81
N ASP A 303 -10.18 12.66 7.37
CA ASP A 303 -11.04 13.03 6.25
C ASP A 303 -12.48 13.28 6.71
N THR A 304 -13.23 14.09 5.96
CA THR A 304 -14.67 14.22 6.07
C THR A 304 -15.35 13.91 4.75
N PHE A 305 -16.53 13.31 4.82
CA PHE A 305 -17.31 12.89 3.65
C PHE A 305 -18.71 13.47 3.75
N GLY A 306 -19.23 14.00 2.64
CA GLY A 306 -20.55 14.65 2.59
C GLY A 306 -20.56 16.14 2.93
N PHE A 307 -19.54 16.63 3.66
CA PHE A 307 -19.47 18.03 4.07
C PHE A 307 -18.04 18.56 4.21
N THR A 308 -17.93 19.89 4.32
CA THR A 308 -16.71 20.61 4.69
C THR A 308 -16.88 21.18 6.09
N PRO A 309 -16.02 20.87 7.07
CA PRO A 309 -16.17 21.37 8.43
C PRO A 309 -16.15 22.91 8.47
N GLN A 310 -17.12 23.54 9.12
CA GLN A 310 -17.19 24.98 9.27
C GLN A 310 -18.02 25.42 10.47
N LEU A 311 -17.75 26.63 10.95
CA LEU A 311 -18.54 27.28 11.99
C LEU A 311 -19.03 28.66 11.51
N PRO A 312 -20.31 29.02 11.74
CA PRO A 312 -21.39 28.09 12.11
C PRO A 312 -21.62 27.06 10.99
N GLY A 313 -22.20 25.92 11.33
CA GLY A 313 -22.43 24.82 10.40
C GLY A 313 -21.97 23.47 10.97
N GLN A 314 -21.98 22.47 10.09
CA GLN A 314 -21.52 21.14 10.45
C GLN A 314 -20.00 21.11 10.55
N HIS A 315 -19.50 20.43 11.55
CA HIS A 315 -18.09 20.37 11.90
C HIS A 315 -17.79 19.03 12.58
N VAL A 316 -16.58 18.84 13.10
CA VAL A 316 -16.23 17.59 13.80
C VAL A 316 -15.86 17.85 15.25
N HIS A 317 -16.12 16.87 16.11
CA HIS A 317 -15.66 16.83 17.49
C HIS A 317 -14.62 15.72 17.64
N PHE A 318 -13.46 16.06 18.22
CA PHE A 318 -12.42 15.13 18.64
C PHE A 318 -12.48 14.90 20.14
N PHE A 319 -12.33 13.65 20.58
CA PHE A 319 -12.42 13.28 21.99
C PHE A 319 -11.58 12.04 22.28
N TRP A 320 -11.31 11.78 23.56
CA TRP A 320 -10.61 10.58 23.99
C TRP A 320 -11.57 9.40 24.10
N ASN A 321 -11.12 8.17 23.85
CA ASN A 321 -11.97 6.98 23.89
C ASN A 321 -12.53 6.61 25.29
N ASN A 322 -12.12 7.31 26.35
CA ASN A 322 -12.74 7.20 27.67
C ASN A 322 -13.97 8.13 27.83
N VAL A 323 -14.26 8.98 26.84
CA VAL A 323 -15.49 9.76 26.72
C VAL A 323 -16.43 9.00 25.80
N SER A 324 -17.64 8.69 26.27
CA SER A 324 -18.61 8.01 25.43
C SER A 324 -19.10 8.91 24.29
N PRO A 325 -19.44 8.35 23.11
CA PRO A 325 -19.90 9.12 21.95
C PRO A 325 -21.06 10.09 22.21
N ASP A 326 -21.99 9.77 23.09
CA ASP A 326 -23.11 10.64 23.49
C ASP A 326 -22.67 11.81 24.39
N GLN A 327 -21.51 11.70 25.04
CA GLN A 327 -20.91 12.77 25.84
C GLN A 327 -19.99 13.68 25.04
N ALA A 328 -19.71 13.35 23.78
CA ALA A 328 -18.78 14.05 22.91
C ALA A 328 -19.39 15.25 22.16
N GLY A 329 -20.51 15.80 22.62
CA GLY A 329 -21.19 16.98 22.08
C GLY A 329 -22.29 17.46 23.03
N VAL A 330 -23.09 18.45 22.66
CA VAL A 330 -24.21 18.94 23.48
C VAL A 330 -25.42 17.98 23.33
N PRO A 331 -26.06 17.51 24.42
CA PRO A 331 -25.99 17.98 25.83
C PRO A 331 -24.94 17.29 26.71
N GLY A 332 -24.12 16.41 26.16
CA GLY A 332 -22.99 15.80 26.83
C GLY A 332 -21.96 16.79 27.39
N SER A 333 -21.19 16.33 28.37
CA SER A 333 -20.29 17.18 29.16
C SER A 333 -18.81 17.10 28.77
N GLY A 334 -18.45 16.17 27.88
CA GLY A 334 -17.07 15.97 27.41
C GLY A 334 -16.11 15.33 28.40
N PRO A 335 -14.79 15.55 28.26
CA PRO A 335 -14.14 16.55 27.39
C PRO A 335 -14.12 16.19 25.89
N TRP A 336 -14.34 17.20 25.03
CA TRP A 336 -14.20 17.13 23.57
C TRP A 336 -13.68 18.46 23.02
N GLN A 337 -13.12 18.43 21.81
CA GLN A 337 -12.62 19.60 21.07
C GLN A 337 -13.35 19.69 19.73
N LEU A 338 -13.95 20.83 19.44
CA LEU A 338 -14.57 21.11 18.15
C LEU A 338 -13.53 21.57 17.12
N TYR A 339 -13.70 21.21 15.86
CA TYR A 339 -12.81 21.59 14.76
C TYR A 339 -13.60 21.89 13.48
N PRO A 340 -13.40 23.05 12.81
CA PRO A 340 -12.42 24.11 13.12
C PRO A 340 -12.69 24.78 14.46
N ALA A 341 -11.66 25.29 15.15
CA ALA A 341 -11.80 25.87 16.50
C ALA A 341 -12.60 27.18 16.55
N SER A 342 -12.80 27.83 15.40
CA SER A 342 -13.50 29.10 15.27
C SER A 342 -14.09 29.26 13.87
N ALA A 343 -15.06 30.17 13.73
CA ALA A 343 -15.60 30.55 12.42
C ALA A 343 -14.49 31.04 11.48
N GLY A 344 -14.47 30.52 10.25
CA GLY A 344 -13.41 30.80 9.26
C GLY A 344 -12.02 30.24 9.60
N GLY A 345 -11.91 29.38 10.63
CA GLY A 345 -10.66 28.73 11.01
C GLY A 345 -10.24 27.62 10.03
N ILE A 346 -9.02 27.10 10.24
CA ILE A 346 -8.51 25.95 9.48
C ILE A 346 -9.41 24.74 9.76
N ASN A 347 -9.92 24.15 8.69
CA ASN A 347 -10.88 23.06 8.71
C ASN A 347 -10.38 21.80 7.99
N THR A 348 -9.10 21.77 7.64
CA THR A 348 -8.43 20.63 7.01
C THR A 348 -7.54 19.89 8.00
N SER A 349 -7.21 18.65 7.68
CA SER A 349 -6.17 17.88 8.36
C SER A 349 -4.80 18.61 8.35
N PRO A 350 -3.95 18.44 9.38
CA PRO A 350 -4.19 17.65 10.59
C PRO A 350 -4.86 18.45 11.71
N PHE A 351 -5.64 17.77 12.55
CA PHE A 351 -6.04 18.30 13.85
C PHE A 351 -4.87 18.19 14.84
N THR A 352 -4.62 19.25 15.61
CA THR A 352 -3.42 19.35 16.47
C THR A 352 -3.70 19.86 17.88
N MET A 353 -4.96 19.92 18.33
CA MET A 353 -5.28 20.57 19.61
C MET A 353 -5.04 19.70 20.85
N PHE A 354 -4.82 18.39 20.71
CA PHE A 354 -4.46 17.52 21.83
C PHE A 354 -2.96 17.42 22.03
N THR A 355 -2.53 17.57 23.29
CA THR A 355 -1.15 17.33 23.73
C THR A 355 -1.03 16.02 24.49
N VAL A 356 0.17 15.48 24.56
CA VAL A 356 0.47 14.22 25.28
C VAL A 356 0.13 14.35 26.75
N ASP A 357 0.45 15.48 27.37
CA ASP A 357 0.16 15.77 28.78
C ASP A 357 -1.35 15.89 29.08
N GLN A 358 -2.18 16.14 28.07
CA GLN A 358 -3.63 16.21 28.19
C GLN A 358 -4.33 14.85 28.06
N ARG A 359 -3.60 13.79 27.70
CA ARG A 359 -4.17 12.44 27.57
C ARG A 359 -4.68 11.97 28.93
N PRO A 360 -6.00 11.71 29.09
CA PRO A 360 -6.54 11.22 30.33
C PRO A 360 -5.95 9.86 30.71
N PRO A 361 -5.87 9.53 32.01
CA PRO A 361 -5.55 8.18 32.43
C PRO A 361 -6.46 7.15 31.74
N LEU A 362 -5.86 6.08 31.23
CA LEU A 362 -6.53 4.98 30.52
C LEU A 362 -7.08 5.29 29.12
N ALA A 363 -6.97 6.52 28.62
CA ALA A 363 -7.28 6.77 27.21
C ALA A 363 -6.24 6.09 26.33
N THR A 364 -6.66 5.29 25.35
CA THR A 364 -5.77 4.59 24.40
C THR A 364 -5.93 5.09 22.98
N ALA A 365 -6.99 5.82 22.69
CA ALA A 365 -7.32 6.28 21.34
C ALA A 365 -7.93 7.69 21.35
N ILE A 366 -7.78 8.39 20.22
CA ILE A 366 -8.54 9.59 19.89
C ILE A 366 -9.66 9.17 18.93
N CYS A 367 -10.84 9.73 19.16
CA CYS A 367 -12.05 9.48 18.39
C CYS A 367 -12.53 10.76 17.70
N ILE A 368 -13.28 10.60 16.62
CA ILE A 368 -13.90 11.68 15.84
C ILE A 368 -15.40 11.39 15.63
N LEU A 369 -16.22 12.43 15.67
CA LEU A 369 -17.63 12.40 15.26
C LEU A 369 -18.00 13.67 14.52
N VAL A 370 -19.01 13.57 13.65
CA VAL A 370 -19.64 14.74 13.04
C VAL A 370 -20.57 15.41 14.05
N ALA A 371 -20.50 16.73 14.10
CA ALA A 371 -21.32 17.59 14.96
C ALA A 371 -22.10 18.61 14.13
N ASN A 372 -23.34 18.84 14.53
CA ASN A 372 -24.23 19.83 13.92
C ASN A 372 -23.90 21.25 14.42
N SER A 373 -24.54 22.27 13.83
CA SER A 373 -24.27 23.66 14.21
C SER A 373 -24.65 24.01 15.65
N ASP A 374 -25.47 23.22 16.32
CA ASP A 374 -25.83 23.35 17.74
C ASP A 374 -24.91 22.53 18.66
N HIS A 375 -23.82 21.97 18.11
CA HIS A 375 -22.86 21.09 18.76
C HIS A 375 -23.42 19.73 19.21
N SER A 376 -24.64 19.37 18.82
CA SER A 376 -25.11 17.98 18.94
C SER A 376 -24.29 17.08 18.01
N VAL A 377 -23.99 15.85 18.45
CA VAL A 377 -23.20 14.89 17.69
C VAL A 377 -24.07 13.85 17.00
N ASN A 378 -23.69 13.52 15.77
CA ASN A 378 -24.32 12.48 14.98
C ASN A 378 -23.66 11.13 15.31
N GLN A 379 -24.40 10.26 15.99
CA GLN A 379 -23.86 8.97 16.44
C GLN A 379 -23.49 8.07 15.25
N GLY A 380 -22.40 7.31 15.38
CA GLY A 380 -21.93 6.38 14.34
C GLY A 380 -21.31 7.04 13.11
N THR A 381 -21.03 8.35 13.15
CA THR A 381 -20.47 9.09 12.01
C THR A 381 -18.94 9.17 11.99
N GLY A 382 -18.24 8.46 12.88
CA GLY A 382 -16.79 8.41 12.84
C GLY A 382 -16.18 7.24 13.59
N ASN A 383 -14.85 7.27 13.75
CA ASN A 383 -14.06 6.17 14.30
C ASN A 383 -13.13 6.63 15.44
N CYS A 384 -12.47 5.65 16.06
CA CYS A 384 -11.38 5.86 17.01
C CYS A 384 -10.11 5.20 16.46
N VAL A 385 -8.96 5.84 16.69
CA VAL A 385 -7.64 5.32 16.33
C VAL A 385 -6.74 5.39 17.54
N ASP A 386 -6.01 4.31 17.81
CA ASP A 386 -5.06 4.26 18.93
C ASP A 386 -3.97 5.31 18.76
N VAL A 387 -3.61 5.96 19.86
CA VAL A 387 -2.45 6.85 19.88
C VAL A 387 -1.16 6.06 20.08
N PRO A 388 0.00 6.56 19.59
CA PRO A 388 1.31 5.93 19.80
C PRO A 388 1.69 5.68 21.27
#